data_AF-A0A4R4U2G3-F1
#
_entry.id   AF-A0A4R4U2G3-F1
#
_cell.length_a   1.000
_cell.length_b   1.000
_cell.length_c   1.000
_cell.angle_alpha   90.00
_cell.angle_beta   90.00
_cell.angle_gamma   90.00
#
_symmetry.space_group_name_H-M   'P 1'
#
loop_
_entity.id
_entity.type
_entity.pdbx_description
1 polymer ?
#
loop_
_entity_poly.entity_id
_entity_poly.type
_entity_poly.pdbx_seq_one_letter_code
_entity_poly.pdbx_strand_id
1 'polypeptide(L)'
;MIRVETAAMAGRHGASSMRLPLMAQIGDSPRITLQVGDNPVPLPPGVWPVRVWCLYYGIKTGRAELTVDTRAGQPVLLYYMAPRTIYNRGVLAYQPTERQGKSTLALIYGLAIGVTLLAVVLAAVLSG
;
A
#
# COMPACT_ATOMS: atom_id res chain seq x y z
N MET A 1 15.13 5.89 -9.13
CA MET A 1 15.10 4.73 -8.22
C MET A 1 13.83 4.78 -7.39
N ILE A 2 13.19 3.62 -7.19
CA ILE A 2 12.02 3.50 -6.31
C ILE A 2 12.41 2.59 -5.15
N ARG A 3 12.46 3.13 -3.94
CA ARG A 3 12.65 2.37 -2.71
C ARG A 3 11.29 1.97 -2.15
N VAL A 4 11.08 0.67 -1.97
CA VAL A 4 9.88 0.16 -1.31
C VAL A 4 10.22 -0.20 0.13
N GLU A 5 9.59 0.48 1.09
CA GLU A 5 9.86 0.26 2.51
C GLU A 5 9.22 -1.03 3.02
N THR A 6 8.00 -1.33 2.57
CA THR A 6 7.32 -2.58 2.92
C THR A 6 6.26 -2.97 1.90
N ALA A 7 6.11 -4.28 1.72
CA ALA A 7 5.04 -4.91 0.94
C ALA A 7 3.99 -5.58 1.83
N ALA A 8 4.21 -5.60 3.15
CA ALA A 8 3.30 -6.23 4.10
C ALA A 8 1.97 -5.48 4.09
N MET A 9 0.83 -6.15 4.09
CA MET A 9 -0.48 -5.60 4.45
C MET A 9 -1.06 -6.35 5.64
N ALA A 10 -1.97 -5.74 6.40
CA ALA A 10 -2.73 -6.42 7.44
C ALA A 10 -3.55 -7.55 6.80
N GLY A 11 -3.30 -8.76 7.27
CA GLY A 11 -3.88 -10.03 6.84
C GLY A 11 -3.65 -11.08 7.93
N ARG A 12 -4.23 -12.27 7.76
CA ARG A 12 -4.31 -13.35 8.76
C ARG A 12 -2.98 -13.54 9.51
N HIS A 13 -3.04 -13.38 10.84
CA HIS A 13 -1.99 -13.37 11.88
C HIS A 13 -0.58 -13.95 11.56
N GLY A 14 0.46 -13.26 12.03
CA GLY A 14 1.79 -13.85 12.32
C GLY A 14 2.95 -13.30 11.47
N ALA A 15 4.17 -13.75 11.79
CA ALA A 15 5.46 -13.39 11.16
C ALA A 15 5.54 -13.56 9.62
N SER A 16 4.45 -14.02 9.00
CA SER A 16 4.19 -14.10 7.56
C SER A 16 3.26 -12.97 7.12
N SER A 17 3.73 -11.72 7.12
CA SER A 17 3.03 -10.67 6.39
C SER A 17 2.89 -11.08 4.93
N MET A 18 1.66 -11.12 4.40
CA MET A 18 1.44 -11.45 2.99
C MET A 18 2.18 -10.41 2.13
N ARG A 19 3.30 -10.83 1.51
CA ARG A 19 4.06 -9.99 0.59
C ARG A 19 3.30 -9.99 -0.72
N LEU A 20 2.55 -8.92 -0.95
CA LEU A 20 1.83 -8.77 -2.19
C LEU A 20 2.81 -8.41 -3.31
N PRO A 21 2.61 -8.93 -4.54
CA PRO A 21 3.36 -8.47 -5.70
C PRO A 21 3.20 -6.95 -5.84
N LEU A 22 4.34 -6.26 -5.87
CA LEU A 22 4.40 -4.82 -6.06
C LEU A 22 4.68 -4.51 -7.51
N MET A 23 3.91 -3.60 -8.07
CA MET A 23 3.98 -3.24 -9.48
C MET A 23 4.18 -1.74 -9.60
N ALA A 24 4.99 -1.33 -10.57
CA ALA A 24 5.08 0.05 -10.98
C ALA A 24 4.83 0.19 -12.49
N GLN A 25 4.38 1.37 -12.89
CA GLN A 25 4.25 1.79 -14.27
C GLN A 25 4.68 3.26 -14.37
N ILE A 26 5.52 3.57 -15.34
CA ILE A 26 6.07 4.92 -15.54
C ILE A 26 5.63 5.42 -16.91
N GLY A 27 4.79 6.47 -16.94
CA GLY A 27 4.14 6.87 -18.19
C GLY A 27 3.32 5.72 -18.77
N ASP A 28 3.57 5.43 -20.05
CA ASP A 28 2.96 4.35 -20.82
C ASP A 28 3.85 3.11 -20.92
N SER A 29 4.92 3.04 -20.12
CA SER A 29 5.81 1.88 -20.13
C SER A 29 5.10 0.59 -19.66
N PRO A 30 5.64 -0.59 -20.03
CA PRO A 30 5.21 -1.85 -19.47
C PRO A 30 5.30 -1.85 -17.95
N ARG A 31 4.44 -2.64 -17.31
CA ARG A 31 4.46 -2.81 -15.85
C ARG A 31 5.75 -3.51 -15.43
N ILE A 32 6.40 -2.99 -14.40
CA ILE A 32 7.58 -3.59 -13.80
C ILE A 32 7.25 -4.13 -12.41
N THR A 33 7.84 -5.26 -12.05
CA THR A 33 7.74 -5.81 -10.70
C THR A 33 8.75 -5.13 -9.80
N LEU A 34 8.32 -4.69 -8.62
CA LEU A 34 9.19 -4.14 -7.59
C LEU A 34 9.45 -5.17 -6.50
N GLN A 35 10.64 -5.10 -5.93
CA GLN A 35 11.02 -5.81 -4.71
C GLN A 35 11.07 -4.84 -3.52
N VAL A 36 11.03 -5.38 -2.30
CA VAL A 36 11.29 -4.58 -1.09
C VAL A 36 12.75 -4.11 -1.12
N GLY A 37 12.98 -2.84 -0.78
CA GLY A 37 14.28 -2.19 -0.94
C GLY A 37 14.37 -1.37 -2.23
N ASP A 38 15.58 -1.22 -2.75
CA ASP A 38 15.89 -0.32 -3.87
C ASP A 38 15.63 -0.98 -5.22
N ASN A 39 14.83 -0.31 -6.06
CA ASN A 39 14.55 -0.72 -7.43
C ASN A 39 15.10 0.33 -8.40
N PRO A 40 16.22 0.06 -9.09
CA PRO A 40 16.71 0.94 -10.13
C PRO A 40 15.74 0.91 -11.30
N VAL A 41 15.35 2.10 -11.77
CA VAL A 41 14.47 2.26 -12.92
C VAL A 41 15.14 3.29 -13.83
N PRO A 42 15.77 2.87 -14.94
CA PRO A 42 16.35 3.79 -15.91
C PRO A 42 15.22 4.52 -16.63
N LEU A 43 15.29 5.85 -16.67
CA LEU A 43 14.33 6.70 -17.36
C LEU A 43 15.08 7.75 -18.18
N PRO A 44 14.65 8.02 -19.42
CA PRO A 44 15.19 9.15 -20.17
C PRO A 44 14.80 10.49 -19.51
N PRO A 45 15.53 11.57 -19.81
CA PRO A 45 15.17 12.91 -19.33
C PRO A 45 13.75 13.29 -19.76
N GLY A 46 12.89 13.68 -18.81
CA GLY A 46 11.51 14.03 -19.09
C GLY A 46 10.66 14.17 -17.83
N VAL A 47 9.36 14.38 -18.02
CA VAL A 47 8.38 14.43 -16.92
C VAL A 47 7.51 13.18 -16.99
N TRP A 48 7.54 12.37 -15.94
CA TRP A 48 6.98 11.02 -15.94
C TRP A 48 5.99 10.82 -14.81
N PRO A 49 4.74 10.42 -15.08
CA PRO A 49 3.83 9.96 -14.03
C PRO A 49 4.26 8.56 -13.57
N VAL A 50 4.65 8.43 -12.30
CA VAL A 50 5.04 7.15 -11.69
C VAL A 50 3.88 6.64 -10.87
N ARG A 51 3.38 5.46 -11.21
CA ARG A 51 2.26 4.80 -10.53
C ARG A 51 2.75 3.52 -9.90
N VAL A 52 2.46 3.32 -8.61
CA VAL A 52 2.84 2.12 -7.86
C VAL A 52 1.61 1.53 -7.17
N TRP A 53 1.48 0.20 -7.15
CA TRP A 53 0.39 -0.50 -6.46
C TRP A 53 0.79 -1.92 -6.07
N CYS A 54 0.00 -2.52 -5.18
CA CYS A 54 0.08 -3.93 -4.83
C CYS A 54 -1.01 -4.74 -5.56
N LEU A 55 -0.77 -6.02 -5.82
CA LEU A 55 -1.79 -6.95 -6.32
C LEU A 55 -2.31 -7.84 -5.18
N TYR A 56 -3.57 -7.67 -4.82
CA TYR A 56 -4.28 -8.53 -3.87
C TYR A 56 -5.28 -9.40 -4.62
N TYR A 57 -5.00 -10.69 -4.78
CA TYR A 57 -5.81 -11.62 -5.62
C TYR A 57 -6.16 -11.04 -7.01
N GLY A 58 -5.19 -10.42 -7.67
CA GLY A 58 -5.37 -9.80 -9.00
C GLY A 58 -5.94 -8.37 -8.98
N ILE A 59 -6.42 -7.89 -7.83
CA ILE A 59 -6.98 -6.53 -7.68
C ILE A 59 -5.87 -5.55 -7.33
N LYS A 60 -5.86 -4.38 -7.98
CA LYS A 60 -4.93 -3.29 -7.67
C LYS A 60 -5.33 -2.61 -6.37
N THR A 61 -4.44 -2.65 -5.38
CA THR A 61 -4.65 -2.06 -4.05
C THR A 61 -3.47 -1.17 -3.68
N GLY A 62 -3.65 -0.25 -2.73
CA GLY A 62 -2.55 0.62 -2.30
C GLY A 62 -2.00 1.53 -3.41
N ARG A 63 -2.83 1.89 -4.40
CA ARG A 63 -2.37 2.72 -5.51
C ARG A 63 -1.83 4.07 -5.01
N ALA A 64 -0.66 4.45 -5.50
CA ALA A 64 -0.03 5.74 -5.31
C ALA A 64 0.50 6.27 -6.65
N GLU A 65 0.48 7.59 -6.82
CA GLU A 65 0.91 8.24 -8.06
C GLU A 65 1.66 9.53 -7.74
N LEU A 66 2.78 9.75 -8.41
CA LEU A 66 3.60 10.94 -8.28
C LEU A 66 4.26 11.25 -9.63
N THR A 67 4.17 12.51 -10.06
CA THR A 67 4.89 12.97 -11.25
C THR A 67 6.32 13.34 -10.89
N VAL A 68 7.27 12.79 -11.62
CA VAL A 68 8.70 13.00 -11.42
C VAL A 68 9.32 13.70 -12.61
N ASP A 69 10.19 14.65 -12.34
CA ASP A 69 10.99 15.34 -13.35
C ASP A 69 12.44 14.80 -13.35
N THR A 70 12.84 14.16 -14.44
CA THR A 70 14.19 13.62 -14.65
C THR A 70 15.03 14.49 -15.59
N ARG A 71 14.55 15.67 -16.01
CA ARG A 71 15.26 16.56 -16.95
C ARG A 71 16.62 17.03 -16.46
N ALA A 72 16.81 17.12 -15.14
CA ALA A 72 18.06 17.49 -14.52
C ALA A 72 19.17 16.42 -14.64
N GLY A 73 18.85 15.22 -15.17
CA GLY A 73 19.79 14.11 -15.30
C GLY A 73 20.25 13.52 -13.95
N GLN A 74 19.71 14.00 -12.83
CA GLN A 74 20.04 13.49 -11.51
C GLN A 74 19.17 12.28 -11.14
N PRO A 75 19.71 11.31 -10.40
CA PRO A 75 18.93 10.21 -9.87
C PRO A 75 17.83 10.73 -8.93
N VAL A 76 16.58 10.41 -9.25
CA VAL A 76 15.44 10.69 -8.36
C VAL A 76 15.19 9.49 -7.47
N LEU A 77 15.10 9.70 -6.16
CA LEU A 77 14.70 8.70 -5.18
C LEU A 77 13.25 8.90 -4.77
N LEU A 78 12.43 7.87 -4.97
CA LEU A 78 11.06 7.81 -4.48
C LEU A 78 10.92 6.74 -3.42
N TYR A 79 10.14 7.04 -2.39
CA TYR A 79 9.77 6.12 -1.33
C TYR A 79 8.32 5.71 -1.53
N TYR A 80 8.09 4.41 -1.68
CA TYR A 80 6.76 3.83 -1.71
C TYR A 80 6.45 3.08 -0.41
N MET A 81 5.30 3.39 0.17
CA MET A 81 4.77 2.78 1.39
C MET A 81 3.42 2.13 1.11
N ALA A 82 3.34 0.81 1.23
CA ALA A 82 2.09 0.08 1.10
C ALA A 82 1.14 0.36 2.28
N PRO A 83 -0.18 0.51 2.05
CA PRO A 83 -1.14 0.77 3.12
C PRO A 83 -1.22 -0.37 4.14
N ARG A 84 -1.79 -0.07 5.32
CA ARG A 84 -2.12 -1.11 6.32
C ARG A 84 -3.20 -2.07 5.84
N THR A 85 -4.15 -1.62 5.03
CA THR A 85 -5.28 -2.43 4.57
C THR A 85 -5.48 -2.27 3.06
N ILE A 86 -6.11 -3.27 2.43
CA ILE A 86 -6.44 -3.23 0.99
C ILE A 86 -7.38 -2.08 0.60
N TYR A 87 -8.11 -1.52 1.57
CA TYR A 87 -9.08 -0.43 1.38
C TYR A 87 -8.44 0.96 1.26
N ASN A 88 -7.15 1.08 1.56
CA ASN A 88 -6.48 2.37 1.62
C ASN A 88 -5.52 2.55 0.45
N ARG A 89 -5.18 3.81 0.17
CA ARG A 89 -4.15 4.16 -0.81
C ARG A 89 -2.76 3.98 -0.22
N GLY A 90 -1.80 3.66 -1.08
CA GLY A 90 -0.39 3.72 -0.73
C GLY A 90 0.08 5.17 -0.79
N VAL A 91 1.31 5.39 -0.35
CA VAL A 91 1.96 6.70 -0.43
C VAL A 91 3.20 6.57 -1.28
N LEU A 92 3.40 7.52 -2.20
CA LEU A 92 4.60 7.67 -3.00
C LEU A 92 5.11 9.10 -2.80
N ALA A 93 6.33 9.25 -2.31
CA ALA A 93 6.89 10.55 -1.93
C ALA A 93 8.40 10.61 -2.16
N TYR A 94 8.98 11.82 -2.12
CA TYR A 94 10.43 12.03 -2.21
C TYR A 94 11.16 11.75 -0.89
N GLN A 95 10.42 11.55 0.20
CA GLN A 95 10.95 11.27 1.54
C GLN A 95 10.20 10.07 2.13
N PRO A 96 10.80 9.36 3.10
CA PRO A 96 10.10 8.36 3.89
C PRO A 96 8.82 8.93 4.49
N THR A 97 7.72 8.19 4.37
CA THR A 97 6.40 8.63 4.87
C THR A 97 5.75 7.58 5.76
N GLU A 98 5.01 8.02 6.76
CA GLU A 98 4.29 7.11 7.64
C GLU A 98 3.20 6.34 6.88
N ARG A 99 3.04 5.08 7.30
CA ARG A 99 2.11 4.15 6.70
C ARG A 99 0.65 4.49 6.97
N GLN A 100 -0.08 4.80 5.90
CA GLN A 100 -1.51 5.10 5.97
C GLN A 100 -2.37 3.90 6.39
N GLY A 101 -3.49 4.20 7.06
CA GLY A 101 -4.55 3.24 7.36
C GLY A 101 -4.70 2.79 8.80
N LYS A 102 -4.11 3.53 9.75
CA LYS A 102 -4.29 3.26 11.18
C LYS A 102 -5.75 3.42 11.62
N SER A 103 -6.43 4.46 11.16
CA SER A 103 -7.84 4.74 11.46
C SER A 103 -8.79 3.69 10.88
N THR A 104 -8.62 3.34 9.60
CA THR A 104 -9.43 2.30 8.95
C THR A 104 -9.28 0.96 9.68
N LEU A 105 -8.06 0.61 10.08
CA LEU A 105 -7.80 -0.62 10.82
C LEU A 105 -8.46 -0.58 12.22
N ALA A 106 -8.40 0.54 12.92
CA ALA A 106 -9.10 0.72 14.19
C ALA A 106 -10.63 0.60 14.04
N LEU A 107 -11.20 1.15 12.96
CA LEU A 107 -12.63 1.04 12.66
C LEU A 107 -13.05 -0.41 12.41
N ILE A 108 -12.26 -1.17 11.63
CA ILE A 108 -12.54 -2.59 11.35
C ILE A 108 -12.57 -3.39 12.66
N TYR A 109 -11.56 -3.21 13.53
CA TYR A 109 -11.52 -3.90 14.81
C TYR A 109 -12.64 -3.45 15.76
N GLY A 110 -12.91 -2.14 15.82
CA GLY A 110 -13.99 -1.60 16.64
C GLY A 110 -15.36 -2.13 16.24
N LEU A 111 -15.64 -2.22 14.94
CA LEU A 111 -16.90 -2.77 14.43
C LEU A 111 -17.03 -4.27 14.70
N ALA A 112 -15.95 -5.04 14.52
CA ALA A 112 -15.96 -6.47 14.82
C ALA A 112 -16.28 -6.73 16.31
N ILE A 113 -15.60 -6.04 17.22
CA ILE A 113 -15.85 -6.14 18.67
C ILE A 113 -17.27 -5.68 19.01
N GLY A 114 -17.70 -4.55 18.46
CA GLY A 114 -19.04 -3.99 18.72
C GLY A 114 -20.16 -4.94 18.28
N VAL A 115 -20.06 -5.54 17.10
CA VAL A 115 -21.03 -6.53 16.61
C VAL A 115 -21.05 -7.79 17.48
N THR A 116 -19.88 -8.29 17.90
CA THR A 116 -19.81 -9.44 18.80
C THR A 116 -20.46 -9.15 20.15
N LEU A 117 -20.17 -8.01 20.76
CA LEU A 117 -20.78 -7.61 22.03
C LEU A 117 -22.30 -7.44 21.91
N LEU A 118 -22.77 -6.80 20.83
CA LEU A 118 -24.19 -6.65 20.57
C LEU A 118 -24.89 -8.00 20.43
N ALA A 119 -24.31 -8.97 19.72
CA ALA A 119 -24.85 -10.30 19.59
C ALA A 119 -24.94 -11.05 20.92
N VAL A 120 -23.92 -10.91 21.79
CA VAL A 120 -23.94 -11.49 23.15
C VAL A 120 -25.05 -10.88 24.00
N VAL A 121 -25.20 -9.54 23.97
CA VAL A 121 -26.26 -8.84 24.71
C VAL A 121 -27.64 -9.26 24.21
N LEU A 122 -27.85 -9.32 22.90
CA LEU A 122 -29.12 -9.76 22.32
C LEU A 122 -29.44 -11.21 22.69
N ALA A 123 -28.45 -12.11 22.62
CA ALA A 123 -28.63 -13.50 23.04
C ALA A 123 -29.03 -13.59 24.53
N ALA A 124 -28.36 -12.83 25.39
CA ALA A 124 -28.67 -12.79 26.82
C ALA A 124 -30.07 -12.22 27.11
N VAL A 125 -30.51 -11.20 26.36
CA VAL A 125 -31.87 -10.61 26.49
C VAL A 125 -32.95 -11.56 25.97
N LEU A 126 -32.67 -12.35 24.93
CA LEU A 126 -33.62 -13.31 24.37
C LEU A 126 -33.69 -14.64 25.14
N SER A 127 -32.67 -14.96 25.95
CA SER A 127 -32.62 -16.20 26.74
C SER A 127 -33.02 -16.05 28.20
N GLY A 128 -33.36 -14.84 28.65
CA GLY A 128 -33.93 -14.55 29.98
C GLY A 128 -35.41 -14.24 29.87
#